data_AF-A0A6G0R8Q9-F1
#
_entry.id   AF-A0A6G0R8Q9-F1
#
_cell.length_a   1.000
_cell.length_b   1.000
_cell.length_c   1.000
_cell.angle_alpha   90.00
_cell.angle_beta   90.00
_cell.angle_gamma   90.00
#
_symmetry.space_group_name_H-M   'P 1'
#
loop_
_entity.id
_entity.type
_entity.pdbx_description
1 polymer ?
#
loop_
_entity_poly.entity_id
_entity_poly.type
_entity_poly.pdbx_seq_one_letter_code
_entity_poly.pdbx_strand_id
1 'polypeptide(L)'
;MGGKDNEPNADGVFTPTAAYASAETPPTTQQQQHKRQTLLWGGVSLFLLLNVVALYVLHFVDRGHSSHAVTSSISASTLSSANGQSATPGQAVSYTADGQLTAGAGTTAYLAAATLPSEDQYLASIKFAPLGTSEAAYAANLMAFQTGTSPNVSSTVTVATADADAKTVSIAATASGNVFSGATVKGLATLSDSLAIALSTVTGADGLSTTTYVTPVTISDGSVAVQQDKTVEAYNSSITSFMTRVSDSSFALVYYESYLVSPYYQRVIVGSVAADGGISFSDSIEFGSANGVTYTQFGTPQSVFNSSDTVTVPWYVEAAATSSNDTAASDVGNVGLCLFTASLSDSTLAKKSEACDTTVSPTYYVDSAKISETVVALSYFDTANNYALTVSLVEFSTITGAPTFRSSYVLDESVGQFDFGSAFGFYPTPIVRVLTNNRLAVGFFNPAKAGSPSIKVLSYSSDLTLSEDSPVLPVANADFSLASADPNAAGSITLDVVATDTGAVIGYAGLWAGAQNQRVALVESFGQPVGVVSNVDGSDLDIALSGTVDISSDLVKGSAYYASTGGKLYAASTTTTDKYILADDNSVVISKDALVGVAVSSKKLVVTV
;
A
#
# COMPACT_ATOMS: atom_id res chain seq x y z
N MET A 1 -19.73 -95.60 12.86
CA MET A 1 -21.18 -95.44 12.65
C MET A 1 -21.36 -94.20 11.76
N GLY A 2 -21.27 -94.19 10.43
CA GLY A 2 -21.43 -95.18 9.35
C GLY A 2 -22.88 -95.17 8.88
N GLY A 3 -23.31 -94.80 7.67
CA GLY A 3 -22.70 -94.47 6.37
C GLY A 3 -23.82 -93.86 5.48
N LYS A 4 -23.49 -93.09 4.43
CA LYS A 4 -23.38 -93.50 3.02
C LYS A 4 -24.68 -93.46 2.18
N ASP A 5 -24.60 -92.64 1.14
CA ASP A 5 -24.90 -92.88 -0.28
C ASP A 5 -26.32 -93.31 -0.73
N ASN A 6 -26.90 -92.54 -1.67
CA ASN A 6 -27.17 -92.95 -3.07
C ASN A 6 -28.43 -92.33 -3.68
N GLU A 7 -28.22 -91.61 -4.79
CA GLU A 7 -29.11 -91.44 -5.95
C GLU A 7 -29.54 -92.82 -6.53
N PRO A 8 -30.64 -92.96 -7.32
CA PRO A 8 -30.68 -92.40 -8.69
C PRO A 8 -32.04 -92.05 -9.32
N ASN A 9 -31.89 -91.43 -10.49
CA ASN A 9 -32.83 -91.01 -11.54
C ASN A 9 -33.98 -91.96 -11.95
N ALA A 10 -35.00 -91.33 -12.52
CA ALA A 10 -35.44 -91.49 -13.93
C ALA A 10 -36.95 -91.77 -14.12
N ASP A 11 -37.61 -90.74 -14.65
CA ASP A 11 -38.46 -90.73 -15.85
C ASP A 11 -39.61 -91.73 -16.02
N GLY A 12 -40.80 -91.16 -16.24
CA GLY A 12 -41.44 -91.37 -17.53
C GLY A 12 -42.97 -91.44 -17.59
N VAL A 13 -43.53 -90.46 -18.31
CA VAL A 13 -44.50 -90.66 -19.43
C VAL A 13 -46.02 -90.57 -19.16
N PHE A 14 -46.57 -89.49 -19.75
CA PHE A 14 -47.83 -89.30 -20.52
C PHE A 14 -49.24 -89.09 -19.87
N THR A 15 -49.74 -87.88 -20.18
CA THR A 15 -51.09 -87.28 -20.40
C THR A 15 -52.22 -88.15 -21.02
N PRO A 16 -53.47 -87.64 -21.25
CA PRO A 16 -54.38 -86.74 -20.50
C PRO A 16 -55.91 -87.14 -20.58
N THR A 17 -56.85 -86.47 -19.88
CA THR A 17 -58.17 -85.97 -20.41
C THR A 17 -59.10 -85.29 -19.36
N ALA A 18 -59.55 -84.07 -19.70
CA ALA A 18 -60.84 -83.35 -19.55
C ALA A 18 -61.82 -83.43 -18.33
N ALA A 19 -62.08 -82.22 -17.79
CA ALA A 19 -63.37 -81.55 -17.43
C ALA A 19 -64.19 -81.90 -16.16
N TYR A 20 -64.27 -80.97 -15.19
CA TYR A 20 -65.40 -80.01 -14.93
C TYR A 20 -65.20 -79.20 -13.61
N ALA A 21 -65.48 -77.88 -13.68
CA ALA A 21 -65.88 -76.88 -12.64
C ALA A 21 -65.22 -76.90 -11.23
N SER A 22 -64.72 -75.82 -10.61
CA SER A 22 -65.31 -74.48 -10.39
C SER A 22 -64.30 -73.55 -9.68
N ALA A 23 -64.61 -72.24 -9.68
CA ALA A 23 -64.13 -71.16 -8.80
C ALA A 23 -62.83 -70.41 -9.18
N GLU A 24 -63.06 -69.14 -9.54
CA GLU A 24 -62.10 -68.07 -9.81
C GLU A 24 -61.17 -67.81 -8.61
N THR A 25 -59.88 -67.62 -8.89
CA THR A 25 -58.87 -67.16 -7.94
C THR A 25 -58.35 -65.78 -8.40
N PRO A 26 -58.26 -64.76 -7.54
CA PRO A 26 -57.82 -63.41 -7.93
C PRO A 26 -56.30 -63.36 -8.19
N PRO A 27 -55.81 -62.45 -9.06
CA PRO A 27 -54.38 -62.28 -9.30
C PRO A 27 -53.69 -61.63 -8.11
N THR A 28 -52.50 -62.14 -7.80
CA THR A 28 -51.68 -61.83 -6.63
C THR A 28 -51.05 -60.43 -6.65
N THR A 29 -50.98 -59.83 -5.47
CA THR A 29 -50.59 -58.45 -5.15
C THR A 29 -49.15 -58.05 -5.51
N GLN A 30 -48.28 -58.98 -5.91
CA GLN A 30 -46.88 -58.67 -6.20
C GLN A 30 -46.62 -58.21 -7.66
N GLN A 31 -47.40 -58.64 -8.66
CA GLN A 31 -47.21 -58.18 -10.04
C GLN A 31 -47.73 -56.76 -10.30
N GLN A 32 -48.72 -56.29 -9.53
CA GLN A 32 -49.21 -54.91 -9.62
C GLN A 32 -48.28 -53.90 -8.91
N GLN A 33 -47.61 -54.30 -7.82
CA GLN A 33 -46.66 -53.42 -7.12
C GLN A 33 -45.39 -53.17 -7.94
N HIS A 34 -44.83 -54.18 -8.60
CA HIS A 34 -43.67 -53.98 -9.49
C HIS A 34 -44.03 -53.12 -10.70
N LYS A 35 -45.15 -53.36 -11.40
CA LYS A 35 -45.58 -52.51 -12.53
C LYS A 35 -45.84 -51.05 -12.11
N ARG A 36 -46.41 -50.80 -10.92
CA ARG A 36 -46.60 -49.43 -10.41
C ARG A 36 -45.28 -48.77 -10.03
N GLN A 37 -44.35 -49.49 -9.40
CA GLN A 37 -43.03 -48.94 -9.06
C GLN A 37 -42.20 -48.63 -10.30
N THR A 38 -42.17 -49.48 -11.33
CA THR A 38 -41.41 -49.21 -12.56
C THR A 38 -42.03 -48.05 -13.37
N LEU A 39 -43.36 -47.87 -13.31
CA LEU A 39 -44.05 -46.77 -13.99
C LEU A 39 -43.91 -45.44 -13.23
N LEU A 40 -43.88 -45.48 -11.89
CA LEU A 40 -43.56 -44.32 -11.04
C LEU A 40 -42.09 -43.90 -11.17
N TRP A 41 -41.13 -44.84 -11.11
CA TRP A 41 -39.72 -44.55 -11.30
C TRP A 41 -39.38 -44.15 -12.74
N GLY A 42 -40.02 -44.76 -13.74
CA GLY A 42 -39.91 -44.34 -15.14
C GLY A 42 -40.47 -42.93 -15.37
N GLY A 43 -41.61 -42.61 -14.75
CA GLY A 43 -42.21 -41.28 -14.80
C GLY A 43 -41.37 -40.22 -14.09
N VAL A 44 -40.81 -40.53 -12.92
CA VAL A 44 -39.92 -39.62 -12.17
C VAL A 44 -38.60 -39.40 -12.92
N SER A 45 -38.00 -40.44 -13.49
CA SER A 45 -36.79 -40.30 -14.31
C SER A 45 -37.04 -39.51 -15.59
N LEU A 46 -38.19 -39.71 -16.25
CA LEU A 46 -38.58 -38.91 -17.42
C LEU A 46 -38.87 -37.45 -17.03
N PHE A 47 -39.50 -37.22 -15.87
CA PHE A 47 -39.74 -35.88 -15.35
C PHE A 47 -38.43 -35.19 -14.98
N LEU A 48 -37.48 -35.86 -14.32
CA LEU A 48 -36.16 -35.32 -14.04
C LEU A 48 -35.37 -35.05 -15.32
N LEU A 49 -35.39 -35.95 -16.30
CA LEU A 49 -34.76 -35.73 -17.59
C LEU A 49 -35.38 -34.54 -18.33
N LEU A 50 -36.72 -34.42 -18.34
CA LEU A 50 -37.41 -33.29 -18.93
C LEU A 50 -37.13 -31.98 -18.19
N ASN A 51 -36.96 -32.01 -16.86
CA ASN A 51 -36.56 -30.82 -16.09
C ASN A 51 -35.09 -30.47 -16.32
N VAL A 52 -34.19 -31.43 -16.47
CA VAL A 52 -32.78 -31.20 -16.82
C VAL A 52 -32.66 -30.69 -18.26
N VAL A 53 -33.46 -31.23 -19.19
CA VAL A 53 -33.54 -30.73 -20.58
C VAL A 53 -34.21 -29.36 -20.61
N ALA A 54 -35.24 -29.10 -19.81
CA ALA A 54 -35.84 -27.77 -19.69
C ALA A 54 -34.88 -26.77 -19.06
N LEU A 55 -34.10 -27.15 -18.04
CA LEU A 55 -33.01 -26.34 -17.50
C LEU A 55 -31.92 -26.13 -18.55
N TYR A 56 -31.55 -27.15 -19.31
CA TYR A 56 -30.56 -27.03 -20.39
C TYR A 56 -31.07 -26.11 -21.51
N VAL A 57 -32.36 -26.18 -21.86
CA VAL A 57 -33.00 -25.31 -22.85
C VAL A 57 -33.13 -23.87 -22.32
N LEU A 58 -33.56 -23.66 -21.07
CA LEU A 58 -33.58 -22.34 -20.42
C LEU A 58 -32.18 -21.75 -20.22
N HIS A 59 -31.18 -22.59 -19.92
CA HIS A 59 -29.82 -22.13 -19.62
C HIS A 59 -28.96 -21.92 -20.88
N PHE A 60 -29.19 -22.70 -21.94
CA PHE A 60 -28.36 -22.68 -23.16
C PHE A 60 -29.12 -22.36 -24.46
N VAL A 61 -30.37 -22.78 -24.63
CA VAL A 61 -31.12 -22.56 -25.90
C VAL A 61 -31.83 -21.20 -25.92
N ASP A 62 -32.27 -20.69 -24.77
CA ASP A 62 -32.78 -19.31 -24.64
C ASP A 62 -31.66 -18.26 -24.82
N ARG A 63 -30.39 -18.65 -24.60
CA ARG A 63 -29.21 -17.86 -24.98
C ARG A 63 -28.88 -17.92 -26.48
N GLY A 64 -29.53 -18.79 -27.25
CA GLY A 64 -29.19 -19.06 -28.64
C GLY A 64 -30.07 -18.37 -29.70
N HIS A 65 -31.25 -17.86 -29.35
CA HIS A 65 -32.23 -17.37 -30.36
C HIS A 65 -32.96 -16.05 -30.03
N SER A 66 -32.55 -15.33 -28.99
CA SER A 66 -32.96 -13.95 -28.77
C SER A 66 -31.69 -13.10 -28.67
N SER A 67 -31.61 -12.08 -29.52
CA SER A 67 -30.48 -11.15 -29.66
C SER A 67 -30.26 -10.25 -28.44
N HIS A 68 -30.78 -10.59 -27.26
CA HIS A 68 -30.65 -9.82 -26.03
C HIS A 68 -30.10 -10.76 -24.96
N ALA A 69 -28.77 -10.73 -24.77
CA ALA A 69 -28.17 -11.25 -23.55
C ALA A 69 -28.88 -10.56 -22.37
N VAL A 70 -29.47 -11.35 -21.46
CA VAL A 70 -30.03 -10.80 -20.21
C VAL A 70 -28.88 -10.17 -19.45
N THR A 71 -28.79 -8.85 -19.57
CA THR A 71 -27.82 -8.01 -18.89
C THR A 71 -28.59 -7.41 -17.72
N SER A 72 -28.17 -7.71 -16.49
CA SER A 72 -28.74 -7.03 -15.33
C SER A 72 -28.16 -5.62 -15.33
N SER A 73 -28.91 -4.67 -15.87
CA SER A 73 -28.58 -3.24 -15.82
C SER A 73 -29.34 -2.56 -14.70
N ILE A 74 -28.68 -1.70 -13.93
CA ILE A 74 -29.37 -0.76 -13.06
C ILE A 74 -28.98 0.67 -13.45
N SER A 75 -29.97 1.56 -13.50
CA SER A 75 -29.73 2.98 -13.71
C SER A 75 -29.23 3.63 -12.40
N ALA A 76 -28.12 4.36 -12.45
CA ALA A 76 -27.45 4.92 -11.27
C ALA A 76 -28.34 5.86 -10.44
N SER A 77 -29.33 6.52 -11.07
CA SER A 77 -30.34 7.34 -10.39
C SER A 77 -31.19 6.58 -9.36
N THR A 78 -31.15 5.25 -9.40
CA THR A 78 -31.82 4.35 -8.45
C THR A 78 -30.96 3.95 -7.24
N LEU A 79 -29.63 4.15 -7.26
CA LEU A 79 -28.71 3.66 -6.22
C LEU A 79 -27.95 4.75 -5.43
N SER A 80 -27.71 5.95 -5.97
CA SER A 80 -27.18 7.08 -5.20
C SER A 80 -27.27 8.41 -5.96
N SER A 81 -27.11 9.53 -5.24
CA SER A 81 -27.07 10.90 -5.77
C SER A 81 -25.81 11.11 -6.61
N ALA A 82 -25.80 10.58 -7.84
CA ALA A 82 -24.60 10.48 -8.66
C ALA A 82 -23.91 11.83 -8.92
N ASN A 83 -22.60 11.90 -8.62
CA ASN A 83 -21.65 12.72 -9.37
C ASN A 83 -21.20 11.97 -10.65
N GLY A 84 -22.14 11.29 -11.31
CA GLY A 84 -21.90 10.37 -12.43
C GLY A 84 -21.51 11.03 -13.76
N GLN A 85 -21.20 12.32 -13.78
CA GLN A 85 -20.93 13.06 -15.02
C GLN A 85 -19.60 12.69 -15.70
N SER A 86 -18.70 11.94 -15.04
CA SER A 86 -17.38 11.61 -15.58
C SER A 86 -17.23 10.22 -16.19
N ALA A 87 -18.19 9.30 -15.99
CA ALA A 87 -18.10 7.94 -16.51
C ALA A 87 -18.75 7.82 -17.90
N THR A 88 -18.12 7.05 -18.78
CA THR A 88 -18.53 6.86 -20.18
C THR A 88 -18.73 5.39 -20.53
N PRO A 89 -19.52 5.06 -21.57
CA PRO A 89 -19.77 3.67 -21.95
C PRO A 89 -18.48 2.87 -22.16
N GLY A 90 -18.42 1.68 -21.58
CA GLY A 90 -17.28 0.77 -21.59
C GLY A 90 -16.30 0.96 -20.43
N GLN A 91 -16.46 1.98 -19.59
CA GLN A 91 -15.67 2.12 -18.37
C GLN A 91 -16.24 1.27 -17.23
N ALA A 92 -15.34 0.66 -16.47
CA ALA A 92 -15.69 0.05 -15.19
C ALA A 92 -15.92 1.13 -14.13
N VAL A 93 -16.81 0.84 -13.19
CA VAL A 93 -17.18 1.74 -12.08
C VAL A 93 -17.11 1.00 -10.75
N SER A 94 -16.88 1.75 -9.67
CA SER A 94 -16.93 1.27 -8.29
C SER A 94 -17.68 2.26 -7.40
N TYR A 95 -17.91 1.89 -6.14
CA TYR A 95 -18.34 2.83 -5.12
C TYR A 95 -17.13 3.48 -4.43
N THR A 96 -17.25 4.77 -4.14
CA THR A 96 -16.38 5.46 -3.18
C THR A 96 -16.73 5.02 -1.76
N ALA A 97 -15.89 5.39 -0.79
CA ALA A 97 -16.17 5.13 0.62
C ALA A 97 -17.50 5.76 1.10
N ASP A 98 -17.93 6.86 0.48
CA ASP A 98 -19.20 7.55 0.77
C ASP A 98 -20.41 6.94 0.02
N GLY A 99 -20.21 5.81 -0.68
CA GLY A 99 -21.26 5.13 -1.45
C GLY A 99 -21.64 5.82 -2.76
N GLN A 100 -20.84 6.77 -3.24
CA GLN A 100 -21.05 7.42 -4.54
C GLN A 100 -20.44 6.56 -5.64
N LEU A 101 -21.11 6.47 -6.79
CA LEU A 101 -20.54 5.78 -7.94
C LEU A 101 -19.47 6.65 -8.61
N THR A 102 -18.32 6.05 -8.93
CA THR A 102 -17.22 6.70 -9.65
C THR A 102 -16.69 5.81 -10.77
N ALA A 103 -16.10 6.43 -11.81
CA ALA A 103 -15.31 5.71 -12.79
C ALA A 103 -14.05 5.13 -12.13
N GLY A 104 -13.66 3.93 -12.58
CA GLY A 104 -12.51 3.20 -12.04
C GLY A 104 -12.88 2.21 -10.95
N ALA A 105 -11.98 1.27 -10.70
CA ALA A 105 -12.09 0.29 -9.63
C ALA A 105 -10.73 -0.33 -9.29
N GLY A 106 -10.65 -0.96 -8.12
CA GLY A 106 -9.48 -1.65 -7.61
C GLY A 106 -8.30 -0.72 -7.33
N THR A 107 -7.11 -1.30 -7.22
CA THR A 107 -5.87 -0.56 -6.99
C THR A 107 -4.99 -0.58 -8.24
N THR A 108 -4.51 0.60 -8.65
CA THR A 108 -3.65 0.75 -9.84
C THR A 108 -2.42 1.57 -9.50
N ALA A 109 -1.24 1.10 -9.91
CA ALA A 109 -0.01 1.87 -9.91
C ALA A 109 0.40 2.23 -11.35
N TYR A 110 0.49 3.53 -11.64
CA TYR A 110 0.97 4.09 -12.90
C TYR A 110 2.45 4.40 -12.75
N LEU A 111 3.31 3.54 -13.31
CA LEU A 111 4.73 3.49 -12.96
C LEU A 111 5.59 4.61 -13.56
N ALA A 112 5.14 5.23 -14.64
CA ALA A 112 5.86 6.30 -15.34
C ALA A 112 5.10 7.63 -15.20
N ALA A 113 4.65 7.94 -13.99
CA ALA A 113 3.77 9.09 -13.77
C ALA A 113 4.48 10.43 -14.00
N ALA A 114 5.79 10.52 -13.71
CA ALA A 114 6.57 11.75 -13.91
C ALA A 114 7.75 11.57 -14.86
N THR A 115 8.11 12.66 -15.56
CA THR A 115 9.40 12.78 -16.24
C THR A 115 10.43 13.30 -15.25
N LEU A 116 11.38 12.46 -14.85
CA LEU A 116 12.50 12.81 -13.99
C LEU A 116 13.69 13.33 -14.81
N PRO A 117 14.65 14.04 -14.18
CA PRO A 117 15.94 14.33 -14.79
C PRO A 117 16.59 13.06 -15.40
N SER A 118 17.33 13.24 -16.50
CA SER A 118 18.02 12.13 -17.16
C SER A 118 18.99 11.43 -16.21
N GLU A 119 19.21 10.12 -16.38
CA GLU A 119 20.10 9.32 -15.51
C GLU A 119 21.52 9.91 -15.42
N ASP A 120 22.01 10.55 -16.48
CA ASP A 120 23.30 11.25 -16.52
C ASP A 120 23.43 12.39 -15.50
N GLN A 121 22.31 12.89 -14.95
CA GLN A 121 22.29 13.92 -13.91
C GLN A 121 22.44 13.35 -12.50
N TYR A 122 22.53 12.02 -12.34
CA TYR A 122 22.72 11.32 -11.06
C TYR A 122 21.68 11.72 -10.00
N LEU A 123 20.44 11.25 -10.16
CA LEU A 123 19.38 11.52 -9.19
C LEU A 123 19.56 10.66 -7.93
N ALA A 124 20.15 11.22 -6.88
CA ALA A 124 20.54 10.43 -5.72
C ALA A 124 19.47 10.37 -4.62
N SER A 125 18.53 11.32 -4.60
CA SER A 125 17.47 11.35 -3.59
C SER A 125 16.19 12.01 -4.07
N ILE A 126 15.08 11.61 -3.46
CA ILE A 126 13.77 12.24 -3.60
C ILE A 126 13.08 12.32 -2.23
N LYS A 127 12.41 13.44 -1.97
CA LYS A 127 11.62 13.69 -0.75
C LYS A 127 10.35 14.45 -1.08
N PHE A 128 9.28 14.17 -0.34
CA PHE A 128 8.00 14.85 -0.49
C PHE A 128 7.48 15.40 0.83
N ALA A 129 6.62 16.41 0.74
CA ALA A 129 5.78 16.89 1.82
C ALA A 129 4.48 17.48 1.23
N PRO A 130 3.36 17.50 1.96
CA PRO A 130 2.13 18.13 1.48
C PRO A 130 2.37 19.63 1.20
N LEU A 131 1.66 20.25 0.26
CA LEU A 131 1.84 21.69 -0.01
C LEU A 131 1.26 22.58 1.10
N GLY A 132 0.31 22.08 1.88
CA GLY A 132 -0.26 22.80 3.02
C GLY A 132 -0.70 21.86 4.14
N THR A 133 -1.49 22.39 5.06
CA THR A 133 -2.02 21.68 6.24
C THR A 133 -3.53 21.82 6.41
N SER A 134 -4.20 22.70 5.67
CA SER A 134 -5.66 22.91 5.74
C SER A 134 -6.48 21.76 5.15
N GLU A 135 -5.99 21.14 4.08
CA GLU A 135 -6.59 19.96 3.46
C GLU A 135 -5.95 18.65 3.93
N ALA A 136 -6.74 17.56 3.92
CA ALA A 136 -6.27 16.22 4.27
C ALA A 136 -5.30 15.63 3.23
N ALA A 137 -5.41 16.08 1.98
CA ALA A 137 -4.52 15.72 0.88
C ALA A 137 -4.49 16.88 -0.12
N TYR A 138 -3.44 16.91 -0.95
CA TYR A 138 -3.28 17.90 -2.00
C TYR A 138 -2.89 17.22 -3.30
N ALA A 139 -3.42 17.71 -4.42
CA ALA A 139 -2.91 17.36 -5.75
C ALA A 139 -1.47 17.86 -5.94
N ALA A 140 -1.18 19.09 -5.53
CA ALA A 140 0.16 19.68 -5.54
C ALA A 140 0.88 19.46 -4.21
N ASN A 141 2.13 19.01 -4.26
CA ASN A 141 2.94 18.67 -3.10
C ASN A 141 4.35 19.22 -3.26
N LEU A 142 5.03 19.50 -2.15
CA LEU A 142 6.46 19.83 -2.18
C LEU A 142 7.25 18.60 -2.60
N MET A 143 8.24 18.82 -3.45
CA MET A 143 9.20 17.81 -3.86
C MET A 143 10.61 18.38 -3.72
N ALA A 144 11.51 17.61 -3.12
CA ALA A 144 12.94 17.85 -3.20
C ALA A 144 13.63 16.69 -3.89
N PHE A 145 14.59 17.00 -4.75
CA PHE A 145 15.43 15.98 -5.37
C PHE A 145 16.89 16.43 -5.47
N GLN A 146 17.82 15.48 -5.33
CA GLN A 146 19.26 15.72 -5.47
C GLN A 146 19.76 15.25 -6.83
N THR A 147 20.57 16.09 -7.49
CA THR A 147 21.36 15.75 -8.67
C THR A 147 22.86 15.89 -8.37
N GLY A 148 23.69 15.26 -9.19
CA GLY A 148 25.14 15.30 -9.08
C GLY A 148 25.72 14.39 -8.00
N THR A 149 27.05 14.27 -8.01
CA THR A 149 27.83 13.44 -7.10
C THR A 149 28.75 14.29 -6.24
N SER A 150 29.04 13.82 -5.02
CA SER A 150 29.94 14.53 -4.10
C SER A 150 31.30 14.81 -4.76
N PRO A 151 31.86 16.04 -4.65
CA PRO A 151 31.37 17.17 -3.84
C PRO A 151 30.37 18.09 -4.54
N ASN A 152 30.12 17.91 -5.84
CA ASN A 152 29.28 18.77 -6.68
C ASN A 152 27.81 18.34 -6.66
N VAL A 153 27.24 18.15 -5.47
CA VAL A 153 25.80 17.85 -5.32
C VAL A 153 24.97 19.12 -5.43
N SER A 154 23.75 19.00 -5.94
CA SER A 154 22.76 20.08 -5.93
C SER A 154 21.38 19.52 -5.62
N SER A 155 20.73 20.04 -4.58
CA SER A 155 19.34 19.71 -4.28
C SER A 155 18.40 20.82 -4.69
N THR A 156 17.31 20.44 -5.35
CA THR A 156 16.28 21.35 -5.82
C THR A 156 15.01 21.15 -5.00
N VAL A 157 14.40 22.23 -4.53
CA VAL A 157 13.04 22.22 -3.95
C VAL A 157 12.06 22.81 -4.98
N THR A 158 11.01 22.08 -5.28
CA THR A 158 9.98 22.45 -6.27
C THR A 158 8.62 21.87 -5.85
N VAL A 159 7.63 21.96 -6.74
CA VAL A 159 6.29 21.40 -6.57
C VAL A 159 6.09 20.26 -7.56
N ALA A 160 5.52 19.16 -7.09
CA ALA A 160 5.03 18.05 -7.90
C ALA A 160 3.51 18.00 -7.81
N THR A 161 2.82 17.99 -8.95
CA THR A 161 1.35 18.01 -9.02
C THR A 161 0.85 16.75 -9.68
N ALA A 162 0.12 15.93 -8.91
CA ALA A 162 -0.60 14.77 -9.41
C ALA A 162 -1.84 15.23 -10.19
N ASP A 163 -1.97 14.75 -11.42
CA ASP A 163 -3.16 14.88 -12.25
C ASP A 163 -3.86 13.51 -12.27
N ALA A 164 -4.94 13.42 -11.50
CA ALA A 164 -5.73 12.21 -11.38
C ALA A 164 -6.48 11.85 -12.66
N ASP A 165 -6.75 12.79 -13.58
CA ASP A 165 -7.44 12.47 -14.84
C ASP A 165 -6.44 11.95 -15.87
N ALA A 166 -5.29 12.62 -16.00
CA ALA A 166 -4.22 12.20 -16.91
C ALA A 166 -3.42 11.00 -16.38
N LYS A 167 -3.55 10.66 -15.09
CA LYS A 167 -2.75 9.64 -14.38
C LYS A 167 -1.25 9.93 -14.45
N THR A 168 -0.90 11.21 -14.30
CA THR A 168 0.49 11.70 -14.35
C THR A 168 0.84 12.56 -13.15
N VAL A 169 2.12 12.86 -12.99
CA VAL A 169 2.66 13.79 -12.01
C VAL A 169 3.55 14.76 -12.76
N SER A 170 3.17 16.03 -12.77
CA SER A 170 3.98 17.10 -13.34
C SER A 170 4.92 17.67 -12.29
N ILE A 171 6.15 18.02 -12.69
CA ILE A 171 7.14 18.65 -11.81
C ILE A 171 7.35 20.08 -12.31
N ALA A 172 7.12 21.06 -11.43
CA ALA A 172 7.23 22.47 -11.77
C ALA A 172 8.68 22.86 -12.09
N ALA A 173 8.83 23.80 -13.03
CA ALA A 173 10.13 24.37 -13.35
C ALA A 173 10.70 25.13 -12.15
N THR A 174 12.00 24.97 -11.90
CA THR A 174 12.63 25.49 -10.68
C THR A 174 13.36 26.81 -10.94
N ALA A 175 13.10 27.81 -10.09
CA ALA A 175 13.92 29.01 -10.01
C ALA A 175 15.29 28.71 -9.36
N SER A 176 16.36 29.39 -9.80
CA SER A 176 17.72 29.17 -9.28
C SER A 176 17.83 29.39 -7.77
N GLY A 177 17.00 30.26 -7.19
CA GLY A 177 16.94 30.50 -5.74
C GLY A 177 16.49 29.28 -4.91
N ASN A 178 15.84 28.30 -5.53
CA ASN A 178 15.38 27.07 -4.86
C ASN A 178 16.39 25.92 -4.94
N VAL A 179 17.60 26.19 -5.41
CA VAL A 179 18.68 25.20 -5.54
C VAL A 179 19.69 25.37 -4.42
N PHE A 180 19.83 24.33 -3.60
CA PHE A 180 20.87 24.18 -2.58
C PHE A 180 22.14 23.64 -3.24
N SER A 181 23.11 24.52 -3.48
CA SER A 181 24.40 24.14 -4.07
C SER A 181 25.31 23.52 -3.01
N GLY A 182 25.88 22.34 -3.28
CA GLY A 182 26.78 21.64 -2.36
C GLY A 182 26.09 21.02 -1.13
N ALA A 183 24.76 20.97 -1.10
CA ALA A 183 23.99 20.37 -0.03
C ALA A 183 22.94 19.39 -0.55
N THR A 184 22.61 18.41 0.28
CA THR A 184 21.53 17.46 0.03
C THR A 184 20.34 17.79 0.91
N VAL A 185 19.15 17.98 0.34
CA VAL A 185 17.90 18.05 1.12
C VAL A 185 17.53 16.62 1.55
N LYS A 186 17.52 16.38 2.86
CA LYS A 186 17.23 15.08 3.50
C LYS A 186 15.78 14.96 3.99
N GLY A 187 15.09 16.07 4.18
CA GLY A 187 13.70 16.09 4.61
C GLY A 187 13.00 17.40 4.29
N LEU A 188 11.68 17.32 4.16
CA LEU A 188 10.78 18.46 4.02
C LEU A 188 9.69 18.32 5.09
N ALA A 189 9.29 19.42 5.70
CA ALA A 189 8.14 19.46 6.59
C ALA A 189 7.32 20.72 6.33
N THR A 190 6.05 20.55 6.01
CA THR A 190 5.11 21.66 5.83
C THR A 190 4.52 22.02 7.17
N LEU A 191 4.66 23.29 7.55
CA LEU A 191 4.20 23.80 8.83
C LEU A 191 2.83 24.45 8.71
N SER A 192 2.58 25.19 7.64
CA SER A 192 1.27 25.76 7.31
C SER A 192 1.11 25.86 5.79
N ASP A 193 -0.04 26.34 5.34
CA ASP A 193 -0.32 26.61 3.92
C ASP A 193 0.60 27.67 3.28
N SER A 194 1.40 28.36 4.10
CA SER A 194 2.32 29.42 3.65
C SER A 194 3.80 29.16 3.99
N LEU A 195 4.08 28.10 4.76
CA LEU A 195 5.41 27.87 5.32
C LEU A 195 5.72 26.38 5.38
N ALA A 196 6.87 26.03 4.82
CA ALA A 196 7.55 24.76 5.02
C ALA A 196 8.99 24.98 5.46
N ILE A 197 9.66 23.88 5.76
CA ILE A 197 11.05 23.82 6.18
C ILE A 197 11.76 22.73 5.39
N ALA A 198 12.95 23.03 4.90
CA ALA A 198 13.87 22.08 4.31
C ALA A 198 15.01 21.77 5.29
N LEU A 199 15.22 20.48 5.53
CA LEU A 199 16.37 19.96 6.25
C LEU A 199 17.43 19.55 5.25
N SER A 200 18.59 20.18 5.29
CA SER A 200 19.69 19.93 4.35
C SER A 200 20.98 19.56 5.07
N THR A 201 21.79 18.73 4.44
CA THR A 201 23.10 18.33 4.96
C THR A 201 24.19 18.75 3.99
N VAL A 202 25.29 19.27 4.53
CA VAL A 202 26.53 19.54 3.79
C VAL A 202 27.59 18.58 4.29
N THR A 203 28.20 17.81 3.39
CA THR A 203 29.35 16.97 3.71
C THR A 203 30.62 17.81 3.64
N GLY A 204 31.41 17.79 4.71
CA GLY A 204 32.67 18.52 4.78
C GLY A 204 33.72 17.97 3.81
N ALA A 205 34.77 18.76 3.59
CA ALA A 205 35.85 18.41 2.67
C ALA A 205 36.65 17.16 3.10
N ASP A 206 36.54 16.76 4.36
CA ASP A 206 37.11 15.50 4.89
C ASP A 206 36.31 14.26 4.47
N GLY A 207 35.12 14.43 3.90
CA GLY A 207 34.21 13.35 3.49
C GLY A 207 33.55 12.61 4.66
N LEU A 208 33.78 13.06 5.90
CA LEU A 208 33.33 12.37 7.12
C LEU A 208 32.41 13.26 7.97
N SER A 209 32.72 14.55 8.06
CA SER A 209 31.88 15.50 8.77
C SER A 209 30.62 15.81 7.95
N THR A 210 29.47 15.86 8.62
CA THR A 210 28.20 16.26 8.01
C THR A 210 27.54 17.30 8.90
N THR A 211 27.27 18.48 8.35
CA THR A 211 26.58 19.55 9.07
C THR A 211 25.15 19.66 8.59
N THR A 212 24.22 19.74 9.54
CA THR A 212 22.78 19.79 9.27
C THR A 212 22.30 21.23 9.42
N TYR A 213 21.63 21.71 8.38
CA TYR A 213 21.04 23.03 8.29
C TYR A 213 19.54 22.93 8.09
N VAL A 214 18.84 23.95 8.58
CA VAL A 214 17.41 24.11 8.40
C VAL A 214 17.15 25.43 7.68
N THR A 215 16.29 25.39 6.65
CA THR A 215 15.99 26.54 5.81
C THR A 215 14.47 26.70 5.64
N PRO A 216 13.89 27.89 5.91
CA PRO A 216 12.50 28.16 5.61
C PRO A 216 12.21 28.12 4.11
N VAL A 217 11.01 27.66 3.76
CA VAL A 217 10.48 27.64 2.40
C VAL A 217 9.12 28.31 2.44
N THR A 218 8.98 29.44 1.75
CA THR A 218 7.71 30.12 1.61
C THR A 218 6.86 29.43 0.56
N ILE A 219 5.57 29.28 0.84
CA ILE A 219 4.58 28.70 -0.06
C ILE A 219 3.61 29.81 -0.46
N SER A 220 3.40 30.00 -1.76
CA SER A 220 2.50 31.04 -2.28
C SER A 220 1.91 30.59 -3.61
N ASP A 221 0.59 30.54 -3.71
CA ASP A 221 -0.15 30.25 -4.95
C ASP A 221 0.35 29.01 -5.73
N GLY A 222 0.63 27.90 -5.02
CA GLY A 222 1.13 26.68 -5.67
C GLY A 222 2.60 26.74 -6.09
N SER A 223 3.32 27.80 -5.71
CA SER A 223 4.75 27.97 -5.93
C SER A 223 5.51 28.00 -4.60
N VAL A 224 6.83 27.80 -4.68
CA VAL A 224 7.71 27.72 -3.51
C VAL A 224 8.93 28.60 -3.68
N ALA A 225 9.38 29.21 -2.59
CA ALA A 225 10.57 30.04 -2.55
C ALA A 225 11.43 29.71 -1.32
N VAL A 226 12.62 29.16 -1.55
CA VAL A 226 13.57 28.84 -0.48
C VAL A 226 14.22 30.11 0.03
N GLN A 227 14.19 30.32 1.35
CA GLN A 227 14.78 31.48 2.03
C GLN A 227 16.21 31.19 2.48
N GLN A 228 17.14 31.03 1.53
CA GLN A 228 18.53 30.62 1.82
C GLN A 228 19.29 31.60 2.73
N ASP A 229 18.93 32.89 2.73
CA ASP A 229 19.49 33.89 3.63
C ASP A 229 19.06 33.71 5.10
N LYS A 230 18.07 32.83 5.34
CA LYS A 230 17.53 32.47 6.66
C LYS A 230 17.95 31.08 7.11
N THR A 231 18.86 30.43 6.39
CA THR A 231 19.40 29.12 6.76
C THR A 231 20.14 29.20 8.10
N VAL A 232 19.81 28.29 9.01
CA VAL A 232 20.45 28.18 10.33
C VAL A 232 21.04 26.78 10.52
N GLU A 233 22.24 26.70 11.07
CA GLU A 233 22.84 25.43 11.50
C GLU A 233 22.05 24.87 12.69
N ALA A 234 21.56 23.63 12.55
CA ALA A 234 20.87 22.95 13.63
C ALA A 234 21.82 22.12 14.49
N TYR A 235 22.70 21.35 13.84
CA TYR A 235 23.69 20.52 14.53
C TYR A 235 24.82 20.09 13.60
N ASN A 236 25.97 19.72 14.17
CA ASN A 236 27.15 19.28 13.43
C ASN A 236 27.52 17.83 13.77
N SER A 237 27.90 17.06 12.76
CA SER A 237 28.39 15.67 12.83
C SER A 237 27.31 14.64 13.19
N SER A 238 26.10 14.82 12.67
CA SER A 238 25.03 13.82 12.71
C SER A 238 24.69 13.37 11.29
N ILE A 239 24.70 12.06 11.04
CA ILE A 239 24.42 11.50 9.69
C ILE A 239 22.95 11.17 9.49
N THR A 240 22.17 11.07 10.57
CA THR A 240 20.76 10.70 10.54
C THR A 240 19.93 11.74 11.27
N SER A 241 18.95 12.29 10.56
CA SER A 241 18.00 13.22 11.14
C SER A 241 16.61 13.06 10.52
N PHE A 242 15.59 13.11 11.38
CA PHE A 242 14.19 13.17 10.96
C PHE A 242 13.56 14.45 11.46
N MET A 243 12.56 14.94 10.72
CA MET A 243 11.89 16.19 11.01
C MET A 243 10.39 16.03 10.83
N THR A 244 9.62 16.76 11.64
CA THR A 244 8.16 16.80 11.52
C THR A 244 7.62 18.17 11.92
N ARG A 245 6.37 18.45 11.54
CA ARG A 245 5.60 19.60 12.01
C ARG A 245 5.18 19.43 13.48
N VAL A 246 5.32 20.51 14.25
CA VAL A 246 4.76 20.62 15.61
C VAL A 246 3.57 21.59 15.64
N SER A 247 3.69 22.72 14.94
CA SER A 247 2.66 23.76 14.82
C SER A 247 2.79 24.50 13.49
N ASP A 248 1.98 25.54 13.27
CA ASP A 248 2.03 26.37 12.06
C ASP A 248 3.38 27.08 11.85
N SER A 249 4.17 27.22 12.92
CA SER A 249 5.46 27.92 12.92
C SER A 249 6.57 27.13 13.60
N SER A 250 6.35 25.89 14.02
CA SER A 250 7.32 25.10 14.76
C SER A 250 7.46 23.69 14.24
N PHE A 251 8.67 23.14 14.34
CA PHE A 251 9.03 21.81 13.87
C PHE A 251 9.93 21.11 14.88
N ALA A 252 9.91 19.79 14.91
CA ALA A 252 10.83 19.00 15.72
C ALA A 252 11.88 18.36 14.84
N LEU A 253 13.12 18.31 15.34
CA LEU A 253 14.25 17.63 14.73
C LEU A 253 14.80 16.61 15.73
N VAL A 254 14.99 15.39 15.27
CA VAL A 254 15.67 14.33 16.02
C VAL A 254 16.98 13.97 15.33
N TYR A 255 18.04 13.79 16.11
CA TYR A 255 19.38 13.58 15.59
C TYR A 255 20.26 12.83 16.60
N TYR A 256 21.35 12.23 16.13
CA TYR A 256 22.43 11.75 16.99
C TYR A 256 23.39 12.87 17.35
N GLU A 257 23.86 12.90 18.59
CA GLU A 257 25.07 13.62 18.96
C GLU A 257 26.27 13.17 18.10
N SER A 258 27.32 13.99 18.08
CA SER A 258 28.55 13.68 17.36
C SER A 258 29.12 12.32 17.79
N TYR A 259 29.38 11.44 16.82
CA TYR A 259 30.02 10.13 17.00
C TYR A 259 31.47 10.23 17.54
N LEU A 260 32.02 11.44 17.62
CA LEU A 260 33.30 11.71 18.26
C LEU A 260 33.20 11.75 19.79
N VAL A 261 31.97 11.76 20.33
CA VAL A 261 31.69 11.67 21.76
C VAL A 261 31.42 10.20 22.11
N SER A 262 31.91 9.73 23.26
CA SER A 262 31.69 8.36 23.73
C SER A 262 31.38 8.35 25.24
N PRO A 263 30.19 7.86 25.66
CA PRO A 263 29.07 7.49 24.79
C PRO A 263 28.44 8.72 24.12
N TYR A 264 27.73 8.53 23.01
CA TYR A 264 26.92 9.57 22.37
C TYR A 264 25.44 9.20 22.46
N TYR A 265 24.56 10.20 22.42
CA TYR A 265 23.11 10.02 22.61
C TYR A 265 22.28 10.49 21.43
N GLN A 266 20.99 10.17 21.49
CA GLN A 266 19.98 10.73 20.60
C GLN A 266 19.35 11.95 21.29
N ARG A 267 19.07 12.98 20.50
CA ARG A 267 18.53 14.26 20.97
C ARG A 267 17.32 14.64 20.15
N VAL A 268 16.36 15.28 20.81
CA VAL A 268 15.25 15.99 20.14
C VAL A 268 15.32 17.47 20.50
N ILE A 269 15.09 18.31 19.50
CA ILE A 269 15.06 19.77 19.61
C ILE A 269 13.85 20.30 18.84
N VAL A 270 13.27 21.41 19.29
CA VAL A 270 12.17 22.09 18.58
C VAL A 270 12.67 23.42 18.04
N GLY A 271 12.51 23.60 16.73
CA GLY A 271 12.74 24.88 16.06
C GLY A 271 11.43 25.65 15.93
N SER A 272 11.52 26.98 15.99
CA SER A 272 10.43 27.90 15.69
C SER A 272 10.85 28.92 14.65
N VAL A 273 9.97 29.22 13.73
CA VAL A 273 10.15 30.15 12.61
C VAL A 273 9.36 31.41 12.92
N ALA A 274 10.06 32.53 13.05
CA ALA A 274 9.46 33.84 13.20
C ALA A 274 8.85 34.32 11.86
N ALA A 275 7.99 35.33 11.92
CA ALA A 275 7.32 35.89 10.74
C ALA A 275 8.29 36.45 9.67
N ASP A 276 9.51 36.81 10.06
CA ASP A 276 10.57 37.27 9.16
C ASP A 276 11.46 36.13 8.60
N GLY A 277 11.07 34.87 8.87
CA GLY A 277 11.80 33.66 8.51
C GLY A 277 12.95 33.30 9.47
N GLY A 278 13.22 34.10 10.51
CA GLY A 278 14.26 33.76 11.47
C GLY A 278 13.96 32.47 12.23
N ILE A 279 14.94 31.57 12.35
CA ILE A 279 14.81 30.30 13.09
C ILE A 279 15.49 30.43 14.46
N SER A 280 14.78 29.99 15.51
CA SER A 280 15.32 29.79 16.85
C SER A 280 15.06 28.37 17.33
N PHE A 281 15.98 27.81 18.12
CA PHE A 281 15.84 26.46 18.67
C PHE A 281 15.63 26.48 20.19
N SER A 282 14.88 25.49 20.68
CA SER A 282 14.76 25.14 22.10
C SER A 282 16.07 24.56 22.64
N ASP A 283 16.14 24.35 23.95
CA ASP A 283 17.11 23.39 24.49
C ASP A 283 16.77 21.98 23.96
N SER A 284 17.81 21.20 23.65
CA SER A 284 17.65 19.80 23.25
C SER A 284 17.48 18.88 24.47
N ILE A 285 16.65 17.86 24.39
CA ILE A 285 16.51 16.81 25.42
C ILE A 285 16.99 15.46 24.88
N GLU A 286 17.62 14.69 25.77
CA GLU A 286 18.06 13.32 25.53
C GLU A 286 16.90 12.33 25.62
N PHE A 287 16.95 11.28 24.82
CA PHE A 287 16.05 10.13 24.94
C PHE A 287 16.76 8.83 24.60
N GLY A 288 16.14 7.70 24.94
CA GLY A 288 16.69 6.38 24.63
C GLY A 288 17.90 6.01 25.48
N SER A 289 18.65 5.03 25.01
CA SER A 289 19.88 4.56 25.66
C SER A 289 21.13 5.10 24.98
N ALA A 290 22.18 5.28 25.76
CA ALA A 290 23.48 5.70 25.26
C ALA A 290 24.00 4.74 24.18
N ASN A 291 24.52 5.29 23.08
CA ASN A 291 25.14 4.47 22.04
C ASN A 291 26.59 4.12 22.42
N GLY A 292 26.92 2.85 22.24
CA GLY A 292 28.22 2.26 22.57
C GLY A 292 28.27 0.81 22.10
N VAL A 293 28.10 -0.14 23.03
CA VAL A 293 28.01 -1.59 22.71
C VAL A 293 26.71 -1.93 21.98
N THR A 294 25.61 -1.25 22.33
CA THR A 294 24.34 -1.30 21.60
C THR A 294 24.06 0.02 20.91
N TYR A 295 23.22 -0.02 19.89
CA TYR A 295 22.81 1.15 19.11
C TYR A 295 21.32 1.38 19.28
N THR A 296 20.96 2.45 19.99
CA THR A 296 19.63 3.02 19.95
C THR A 296 19.40 3.62 18.57
N GLN A 297 18.33 3.17 17.93
CA GLN A 297 17.81 3.70 16.67
C GLN A 297 16.52 4.47 16.93
N PHE A 298 16.20 5.41 16.06
CA PHE A 298 14.99 6.23 16.16
C PHE A 298 14.34 6.44 14.79
N GLY A 299 13.11 6.93 14.82
CA GLY A 299 12.33 7.19 13.62
C GLY A 299 11.80 8.62 13.51
N THR A 300 10.89 8.81 12.57
CA THR A 300 10.24 10.10 12.34
C THR A 300 9.45 10.53 13.60
N PRO A 301 9.68 11.74 14.13
CA PRO A 301 8.91 12.25 15.26
C PRO A 301 7.49 12.63 14.82
N GLN A 302 6.54 12.70 15.75
CA GLN A 302 5.20 13.24 15.51
C GLN A 302 4.76 14.18 16.62
N SER A 303 3.99 15.19 16.26
CA SER A 303 3.21 15.95 17.23
C SER A 303 1.92 15.21 17.55
N VAL A 304 1.65 15.04 18.84
CA VAL A 304 0.35 14.57 19.33
C VAL A 304 -0.32 15.71 20.09
N PHE A 305 -1.64 15.63 20.17
CA PHE A 305 -2.52 16.69 20.65
C PHE A 305 -2.49 17.95 19.76
N ASN A 306 -3.52 18.78 19.86
CA ASN A 306 -3.56 20.07 19.15
C ASN A 306 -2.82 21.18 19.89
N SER A 307 -2.25 20.91 21.06
CA SER A 307 -1.64 21.91 21.93
C SER A 307 -0.33 22.51 21.38
N SER A 308 0.13 22.10 20.19
CA SER A 308 1.29 22.68 19.49
C SER A 308 2.61 22.62 20.28
N ASP A 309 2.67 21.81 21.33
CA ASP A 309 3.74 21.79 22.31
C ASP A 309 4.31 20.40 22.55
N THR A 310 3.75 19.32 22.00
CA THR A 310 4.28 17.97 22.24
C THR A 310 4.99 17.38 21.03
N VAL A 311 5.98 16.54 21.33
CA VAL A 311 6.73 15.76 20.36
C VAL A 311 6.89 14.35 20.89
N THR A 312 6.51 13.37 20.09
CA THR A 312 6.72 11.95 20.35
C THR A 312 7.72 11.37 19.34
N VAL A 313 8.69 10.62 19.82
CA VAL A 313 9.76 10.01 19.01
C VAL A 313 9.73 8.48 19.20
N PRO A 314 9.56 7.69 18.12
CA PRO A 314 9.77 6.26 18.18
C PRO A 314 11.25 5.94 18.25
N TRP A 315 11.62 5.02 19.14
CA TRP A 315 12.99 4.54 19.30
C TRP A 315 13.02 3.09 19.75
N TYR A 316 14.11 2.39 19.46
CA TYR A 316 14.36 1.01 19.92
C TYR A 316 15.86 0.78 20.06
N VAL A 317 16.26 -0.34 20.66
CA VAL A 317 17.67 -0.75 20.74
C VAL A 317 17.91 -1.90 19.77
N GLU A 318 18.80 -1.69 18.81
CA GLU A 318 19.30 -2.76 17.96
C GLU A 318 20.24 -3.65 18.77
N ALA A 319 19.95 -4.96 18.80
CA ALA A 319 20.83 -5.93 19.44
C ALA A 319 22.20 -5.87 18.76
N ALA A 320 23.28 -5.81 19.55
CA ALA A 320 24.63 -5.79 19.02
C ALA A 320 24.82 -6.96 18.05
N ALA A 321 25.10 -6.66 16.78
CA ALA A 321 25.57 -7.68 15.85
C ALA A 321 26.87 -8.21 16.45
N THR A 322 26.82 -9.44 16.96
CA THR A 322 27.97 -10.11 17.55
C THR A 322 29.08 -10.18 16.52
N SER A 323 30.01 -9.22 16.57
CA SER A 323 31.35 -9.47 16.11
C SER A 323 31.85 -10.66 16.92
N SER A 324 32.48 -11.65 16.28
CA SER A 324 32.84 -12.93 16.91
C SER A 324 33.84 -12.81 18.08
N ASN A 325 34.19 -11.60 18.51
CA ASN A 325 35.14 -11.29 19.57
C ASN A 325 34.60 -10.38 20.69
N ASP A 326 33.38 -9.86 20.61
CA ASP A 326 32.81 -9.02 21.68
C ASP A 326 32.00 -9.86 22.67
N THR A 327 32.57 -10.09 23.86
CA THR A 327 31.91 -10.74 25.00
C THR A 327 31.11 -9.76 25.88
N ALA A 328 30.94 -8.51 25.44
CA ALA A 328 30.14 -7.53 26.15
C ALA A 328 28.64 -7.79 25.89
N ALA A 329 27.97 -8.41 26.87
CA ALA A 329 26.51 -8.45 26.88
C ALA A 329 25.96 -7.02 27.03
N SER A 330 24.90 -6.70 26.28
CA SER A 330 24.15 -5.46 26.49
C SER A 330 23.55 -5.45 27.89
N ASP A 331 23.80 -4.40 28.67
CA ASP A 331 23.12 -4.18 29.96
C ASP A 331 21.63 -3.79 29.78
N VAL A 332 21.22 -3.40 28.56
CA VAL A 332 19.89 -2.83 28.28
C VAL A 332 18.90 -3.87 27.74
N GLY A 333 19.39 -4.97 27.14
CA GLY A 333 18.53 -6.01 26.55
C GLY A 333 17.65 -5.50 25.38
N ASN A 334 16.73 -6.34 24.90
CA ASN A 334 15.73 -5.93 23.92
C ASN A 334 14.59 -5.18 24.63
N VAL A 335 14.45 -3.88 24.34
CA VAL A 335 13.41 -3.01 24.93
C VAL A 335 12.12 -2.96 24.08
N GLY A 336 12.12 -3.60 22.90
CA GLY A 336 11.04 -3.48 21.92
C GLY A 336 10.95 -2.10 21.27
N LEU A 337 9.76 -1.68 20.84
CA LEU A 337 9.52 -0.36 20.27
C LEU A 337 9.02 0.61 21.33
N CYS A 338 9.80 1.64 21.62
CA CYS A 338 9.49 2.67 22.60
C CYS A 338 9.00 3.97 21.96
N LEU A 339 8.15 4.70 22.67
CA LEU A 339 7.68 6.03 22.30
C LEU A 339 8.02 7.02 23.41
N PHE A 340 9.04 7.83 23.18
CA PHE A 340 9.41 8.93 24.06
C PHE A 340 8.56 10.16 23.75
N THR A 341 7.84 10.71 24.72
CA THR A 341 7.04 11.94 24.53
C THR A 341 7.57 13.06 25.42
N ALA A 342 7.82 14.21 24.83
CA ALA A 342 8.21 15.44 25.51
C ALA A 342 7.22 16.57 25.21
N SER A 343 7.17 17.56 26.11
CA SER A 343 6.46 18.82 25.89
C SER A 343 7.42 20.00 25.93
N LEU A 344 7.14 21.02 25.13
CA LEU A 344 7.83 22.30 25.08
C LEU A 344 7.11 23.32 25.95
N SER A 345 7.84 23.98 26.84
CA SER A 345 7.38 25.16 27.59
C SER A 345 8.52 26.15 27.69
N ASP A 346 8.30 27.41 27.31
CA ASP A 346 9.32 28.48 27.37
C ASP A 346 10.68 28.06 26.79
N SER A 347 10.68 27.49 25.58
CA SER A 347 11.87 26.96 24.89
C SER A 347 12.60 25.82 25.61
N THR A 348 11.99 25.21 26.62
CA THR A 348 12.54 24.06 27.35
C THR A 348 11.71 22.81 27.06
N LEU A 349 12.37 21.73 26.65
CA LEU A 349 11.74 20.42 26.49
C LEU A 349 11.80 19.63 27.80
N ALA A 350 10.68 19.02 28.17
CA ALA A 350 10.58 18.14 29.34
C ALA A 350 9.89 16.82 28.99
N LYS A 351 10.46 15.70 29.44
CA LYS A 351 9.86 14.37 29.28
C LYS A 351 8.49 14.33 29.98
N LYS A 352 7.47 13.89 29.25
CA LYS A 352 6.10 13.68 29.75
C LYS A 352 5.84 12.21 30.05
N SER A 353 6.15 11.35 29.09
CA SER A 353 5.87 9.92 29.18
C SER A 353 6.83 9.14 28.30
N GLU A 354 6.96 7.85 28.60
CA GLU A 354 7.60 6.88 27.73
C GLU A 354 6.93 5.53 27.95
N ALA A 355 6.59 4.84 26.88
CA ALA A 355 6.07 3.48 26.94
C ALA A 355 6.70 2.66 25.82
N CYS A 356 6.92 1.37 26.08
CA CYS A 356 7.49 0.44 25.12
C CYS A 356 6.56 -0.75 24.91
N ASP A 357 6.45 -1.18 23.65
CA ASP A 357 5.88 -2.45 23.28
C ASP A 357 7.00 -3.48 23.13
N THR A 358 7.14 -4.34 24.13
CA THR A 358 8.15 -5.40 24.17
C THR A 358 7.75 -6.64 23.36
N THR A 359 6.56 -6.67 22.76
CA THR A 359 6.10 -7.79 21.92
C THR A 359 6.63 -7.71 20.49
N VAL A 360 7.13 -6.54 20.08
CA VAL A 360 7.71 -6.29 18.77
C VAL A 360 9.21 -6.06 18.90
N SER A 361 9.96 -6.24 17.81
CA SER A 361 11.41 -6.07 17.78
C SER A 361 11.84 -5.41 16.46
N PRO A 362 11.72 -4.08 16.37
CA PRO A 362 12.03 -3.36 15.14
C PRO A 362 13.47 -3.56 14.66
N THR A 363 13.65 -3.42 13.35
CA THR A 363 14.94 -3.27 12.69
C THR A 363 14.84 -2.24 11.58
N TYR A 364 15.97 -1.60 11.26
CA TYR A 364 16.05 -0.39 10.44
C TYR A 364 15.23 0.79 10.98
N TYR A 365 15.11 1.87 10.19
CA TYR A 365 14.41 3.06 10.65
C TYR A 365 12.89 2.88 10.68
N VAL A 366 12.26 3.57 11.63
CA VAL A 366 10.80 3.62 11.80
C VAL A 366 10.27 4.90 11.17
N ASP A 367 9.20 4.82 10.40
CA ASP A 367 8.44 6.01 10.01
C ASP A 367 7.12 6.08 10.78
N SER A 368 6.55 7.27 10.83
CA SER A 368 5.33 7.53 11.56
C SER A 368 4.46 8.53 10.84
N ALA A 369 3.15 8.46 11.08
CA ALA A 369 2.19 9.44 10.58
C ALA A 369 1.11 9.73 11.61
N LYS A 370 0.81 11.01 11.82
CA LYS A 370 -0.31 11.45 12.66
C LYS A 370 -1.63 11.15 11.96
N ILE A 371 -2.43 10.23 12.52
CA ILE A 371 -3.78 9.90 12.05
C ILE A 371 -4.79 10.94 12.58
N SER A 372 -4.66 11.29 13.85
CA SER A 372 -5.53 12.25 14.52
C SER A 372 -4.76 12.95 15.63
N GLU A 373 -5.45 13.78 16.41
CA GLU A 373 -4.85 14.44 17.57
C GLU A 373 -4.31 13.45 18.60
N THR A 374 -4.84 12.24 18.67
CA THR A 374 -4.47 11.26 19.70
C THR A 374 -3.99 9.94 19.11
N VAL A 375 -3.86 9.81 17.79
CA VAL A 375 -3.50 8.54 17.15
C VAL A 375 -2.37 8.74 16.16
N VAL A 376 -1.38 7.86 16.25
CA VAL A 376 -0.23 7.79 15.34
C VAL A 376 -0.13 6.38 14.76
N ALA A 377 0.13 6.29 13.46
CA ALA A 377 0.58 5.06 12.81
C ALA A 377 2.10 4.99 12.83
N LEU A 378 2.66 3.80 13.07
CA LEU A 378 4.08 3.51 13.00
C LEU A 378 4.29 2.40 11.96
N SER A 379 5.24 2.55 11.05
CA SER A 379 5.66 1.50 10.12
C SER A 379 7.13 1.14 10.33
N TYR A 380 7.40 -0.16 10.46
CA TYR A 380 8.74 -0.67 10.75
C TYR A 380 8.86 -2.15 10.34
N PHE A 381 10.08 -2.61 10.06
CA PHE A 381 10.33 -4.05 9.88
C PHE A 381 10.52 -4.70 11.24
N ASP A 382 9.88 -5.84 11.47
CA ASP A 382 9.83 -6.48 12.78
C ASP A 382 10.49 -7.86 12.77
N THR A 383 11.62 -7.98 13.47
CA THR A 383 12.37 -9.22 13.58
C THR A 383 11.61 -10.31 14.34
N ALA A 384 10.69 -9.95 15.23
CA ALA A 384 9.83 -10.91 15.93
C ALA A 384 8.82 -11.59 14.97
N ASN A 385 8.51 -10.93 13.86
CA ASN A 385 7.61 -11.41 12.81
C ASN A 385 8.38 -11.77 11.52
N ASN A 386 9.56 -12.41 11.66
CA ASN A 386 10.41 -12.83 10.54
C ASN A 386 10.77 -11.68 9.58
N TYR A 387 11.06 -10.50 10.12
CA TYR A 387 11.43 -9.30 9.37
C TYR A 387 10.32 -8.77 8.45
N ALA A 388 9.07 -9.19 8.66
CA ALA A 388 7.94 -8.63 7.95
C ALA A 388 7.77 -7.15 8.28
N LEU A 389 7.26 -6.38 7.32
CA LEU A 389 6.77 -5.03 7.55
C LEU A 389 5.55 -5.11 8.47
N THR A 390 5.59 -4.34 9.55
CA THR A 390 4.50 -4.21 10.52
C THR A 390 4.05 -2.76 10.58
N VAL A 391 2.73 -2.56 10.63
CA VAL A 391 2.11 -1.26 10.88
C VAL A 391 1.38 -1.33 12.21
N SER A 392 1.71 -0.44 13.15
CA SER A 392 1.05 -0.36 14.45
C SER A 392 0.26 0.93 14.59
N LEU A 393 -0.91 0.87 15.23
CA LEU A 393 -1.64 2.04 15.66
C LEU A 393 -1.44 2.26 17.16
N VAL A 394 -1.08 3.49 17.52
CA VAL A 394 -0.86 3.91 18.90
C VAL A 394 -1.82 5.03 19.23
N GLU A 395 -2.54 4.88 20.34
CA GLU A 395 -3.42 5.91 20.88
C GLU A 395 -2.81 6.56 22.13
N PHE A 396 -2.96 7.87 22.25
CA PHE A 396 -2.47 8.67 23.35
C PHE A 396 -3.63 9.10 24.24
N SER A 397 -3.51 8.82 25.53
CA SER A 397 -4.48 9.28 26.52
C SER A 397 -4.50 10.80 26.60
N THR A 398 -5.67 11.41 26.40
CA THR A 398 -5.87 12.87 26.57
C THR A 398 -5.71 13.34 28.01
N ILE A 399 -5.71 12.42 28.98
CA ILE A 399 -5.58 12.72 30.41
C ILE A 399 -4.12 12.64 30.85
N THR A 400 -3.43 11.56 30.48
CA THR A 400 -2.07 11.27 30.98
C THR A 400 -0.97 11.55 29.96
N GLY A 401 -1.30 11.73 28.68
CA GLY A 401 -0.32 11.83 27.59
C GLY A 401 0.44 10.52 27.32
N ALA A 402 0.02 9.40 27.95
CA ALA A 402 0.71 8.13 27.81
C ALA A 402 0.28 7.43 26.50
N PRO A 403 1.23 6.94 25.69
CA PRO A 403 0.92 6.13 24.52
C PRO A 403 0.47 4.72 24.93
N THR A 404 -0.45 4.16 24.16
CA THR A 404 -0.93 2.77 24.26
C THR A 404 -0.95 2.16 22.86
N PHE A 405 -0.18 1.09 22.65
CA PHE A 405 -0.23 0.31 21.41
C PHE A 405 -1.57 -0.44 21.35
N ARG A 406 -2.34 -0.20 20.29
CA ARG A 406 -3.71 -0.70 20.15
C ARG A 406 -3.79 -1.93 19.27
N SER A 407 -3.23 -1.83 18.08
CA SER A 407 -3.27 -2.87 17.07
C SER A 407 -1.98 -2.87 16.26
N SER A 408 -1.71 -4.01 15.64
CA SER A 408 -0.68 -4.16 14.63
C SER A 408 -1.22 -4.98 13.47
N TYR A 409 -0.73 -4.69 12.28
CA TYR A 409 -0.97 -5.47 11.08
C TYR A 409 0.38 -5.86 10.49
N VAL A 410 0.61 -7.16 10.38
CA VAL A 410 1.83 -7.75 9.81
C VAL A 410 1.58 -8.03 8.34
N LEU A 411 2.43 -7.52 7.45
CA LEU A 411 2.35 -7.77 6.02
C LEU A 411 3.08 -9.06 5.68
N ASP A 412 2.35 -10.16 5.60
CA ASP A 412 2.89 -11.48 5.24
C ASP A 412 3.61 -11.47 3.87
N GLU A 413 3.17 -10.63 2.93
CA GLU A 413 3.80 -10.53 1.60
C GLU A 413 5.17 -9.84 1.61
N SER A 414 5.63 -9.40 2.79
CA SER A 414 6.93 -8.76 3.01
C SER A 414 7.85 -9.54 3.94
N VAL A 415 7.49 -10.79 4.29
CA VAL A 415 8.32 -11.64 5.16
C VAL A 415 9.69 -11.91 4.53
N GLY A 416 10.76 -11.62 5.27
CA GLY A 416 12.14 -11.89 4.87
C GLY A 416 13.11 -10.80 5.28
N GLN A 417 14.39 -11.15 5.36
CA GLN A 417 15.47 -10.18 5.56
C GLN A 417 15.86 -9.53 4.24
N PHE A 418 16.40 -8.31 4.29
CA PHE A 418 17.07 -7.75 3.14
C PHE A 418 18.41 -8.46 2.91
N ASP A 419 18.56 -9.01 1.72
CA ASP A 419 19.84 -9.50 1.24
C ASP A 419 20.58 -8.34 0.55
N PHE A 420 21.51 -7.71 1.25
CA PHE A 420 22.44 -6.75 0.64
C PHE A 420 23.74 -7.43 0.16
N GLY A 421 23.83 -8.75 0.32
CA GLY A 421 25.05 -9.54 0.18
C GLY A 421 26.19 -9.01 1.05
N SER A 422 27.32 -8.74 0.42
CA SER A 422 28.52 -8.18 1.06
C SER A 422 28.57 -6.65 1.08
N ALA A 423 27.52 -5.98 0.57
CA ALA A 423 27.31 -4.55 0.73
C ALA A 423 26.74 -4.26 2.13
N PHE A 424 27.31 -3.29 2.84
CA PHE A 424 26.84 -2.87 4.17
C PHE A 424 26.50 -1.38 4.18
N GLY A 425 25.57 -0.97 5.05
CA GLY A 425 25.34 0.45 5.38
C GLY A 425 24.07 1.10 4.84
N PHE A 426 23.18 0.35 4.18
CA PHE A 426 21.86 0.85 3.79
C PHE A 426 20.80 0.48 4.84
N TYR A 427 20.07 1.49 5.33
CA TYR A 427 19.00 1.35 6.32
C TYR A 427 17.65 1.70 5.66
N PRO A 428 16.90 0.70 5.12
CA PRO A 428 15.60 0.94 4.52
C PRO A 428 14.63 1.52 5.55
N THR A 429 13.79 2.46 5.12
CA THR A 429 12.74 3.06 5.94
C THR A 429 11.41 2.85 5.23
N PRO A 430 10.47 2.06 5.78
CA PRO A 430 9.12 2.03 5.26
C PRO A 430 8.43 3.35 5.59
N ILE A 431 7.67 3.91 4.67
CA ILE A 431 7.06 5.23 4.76
C ILE A 431 5.54 5.07 4.85
N VAL A 432 4.93 5.64 5.89
CA VAL A 432 3.48 5.62 6.10
C VAL A 432 2.89 7.00 5.92
N ARG A 433 1.79 7.11 5.18
CA ARG A 433 1.05 8.37 5.00
C ARG A 433 -0.44 8.14 5.17
N VAL A 434 -1.11 9.10 5.80
CA VAL A 434 -2.56 9.08 5.97
C VAL A 434 -3.20 9.49 4.64
N LEU A 435 -4.14 8.67 4.19
CA LEU A 435 -5.01 8.97 3.07
C LEU A 435 -6.40 9.36 3.59
N THR A 436 -7.20 9.94 2.70
CA THR A 436 -8.63 10.17 2.95
C THR A 436 -9.37 8.87 3.25
N ASN A 437 -10.50 8.99 3.95
CA ASN A 437 -11.42 7.90 4.29
C ASN A 437 -10.83 6.80 5.18
N ASN A 438 -10.07 7.19 6.21
CA ASN A 438 -9.47 6.29 7.20
C ASN A 438 -8.56 5.23 6.58
N ARG A 439 -7.70 5.65 5.66
CA ARG A 439 -6.75 4.76 4.97
C ARG A 439 -5.30 5.20 5.20
N LEU A 440 -4.38 4.27 5.00
CA LEU A 440 -2.94 4.46 5.10
C LEU A 440 -2.29 3.93 3.83
N ALA A 441 -1.45 4.75 3.19
CA ALA A 441 -0.50 4.27 2.20
C ALA A 441 0.80 3.90 2.90
N VAL A 442 1.34 2.73 2.60
CA VAL A 442 2.61 2.25 3.15
C VAL A 442 3.53 1.90 2.00
N GLY A 443 4.52 2.76 1.74
CA GLY A 443 5.56 2.54 0.74
C GLY A 443 6.81 1.96 1.36
N PHE A 444 7.41 0.94 0.76
CA PHE A 444 8.54 0.24 1.36
C PHE A 444 9.36 -0.51 0.30
N PHE A 445 10.60 -0.84 0.62
CA PHE A 445 11.35 -1.85 -0.13
C PHE A 445 10.92 -3.23 0.34
N ASN A 446 10.44 -4.10 -0.56
CA ASN A 446 9.91 -5.41 -0.14
C ASN A 446 11.03 -6.48 -0.10
N PRO A 447 11.45 -6.98 1.08
CA PRO A 447 12.52 -7.96 1.16
C PRO A 447 12.14 -9.32 0.55
N ALA A 448 10.87 -9.72 0.60
CA ALA A 448 10.36 -10.93 -0.06
C ALA A 448 10.45 -10.87 -1.60
N LYS A 449 10.69 -9.67 -2.15
CA LYS A 449 10.89 -9.40 -3.58
C LYS A 449 12.24 -8.72 -3.83
N ALA A 450 13.28 -9.21 -3.14
CA ALA A 450 14.66 -8.75 -3.28
C ALA A 450 14.81 -7.24 -3.14
N GLY A 451 14.03 -6.63 -2.24
CA GLY A 451 14.03 -5.20 -1.98
C GLY A 451 13.27 -4.35 -3.00
N SER A 452 12.46 -4.91 -3.90
CA SER A 452 11.70 -4.12 -4.88
C SER A 452 10.75 -3.08 -4.21
N PRO A 453 10.85 -1.78 -4.56
CA PRO A 453 9.91 -0.75 -4.13
C PRO A 453 8.48 -1.18 -4.35
N SER A 454 7.69 -1.13 -3.29
CA SER A 454 6.33 -1.61 -3.24
C SER A 454 5.47 -0.66 -2.41
N ILE A 455 4.16 -0.74 -2.61
CA ILE A 455 3.18 0.01 -1.84
C ILE A 455 1.99 -0.88 -1.48
N LYS A 456 1.41 -0.66 -0.30
CA LYS A 456 0.14 -1.27 0.14
C LYS A 456 -0.77 -0.19 0.70
N VAL A 457 -2.07 -0.35 0.50
CA VAL A 457 -3.11 0.46 1.15
C VAL A 457 -3.78 -0.38 2.23
N LEU A 458 -3.83 0.18 3.43
CA LEU A 458 -4.56 -0.37 4.57
C LEU A 458 -5.72 0.56 4.91
N SER A 459 -6.79 0.01 5.47
CA SER A 459 -7.86 0.78 6.11
C SER A 459 -7.79 0.59 7.61
N TYR A 460 -8.25 1.60 8.37
CA TYR A 460 -8.48 1.47 9.80
C TYR A 460 -9.91 1.84 10.17
N SER A 461 -10.48 1.09 11.11
CA SER A 461 -11.80 1.37 11.68
C SER A 461 -11.71 2.32 12.88
N SER A 462 -12.86 2.78 13.36
CA SER A 462 -12.96 3.68 14.52
C SER A 462 -12.44 3.07 15.83
N ASP A 463 -12.40 1.74 15.92
CA ASP A 463 -11.80 1.01 17.04
C ASP A 463 -10.29 0.76 16.86
N LEU A 464 -9.69 1.37 15.83
CA LEU A 464 -8.28 1.28 15.47
C LEU A 464 -7.86 -0.15 15.08
N THR A 465 -8.75 -0.95 14.53
CA THR A 465 -8.37 -2.21 13.85
C THR A 465 -7.89 -1.91 12.43
N LEU A 466 -6.78 -2.55 12.01
CA LEU A 466 -6.24 -2.45 10.66
C LEU A 466 -6.72 -3.62 9.78
N SER A 467 -7.06 -3.33 8.54
CA SER A 467 -7.41 -4.34 7.53
C SER A 467 -6.82 -4.00 6.16
N GLU A 468 -6.72 -5.01 5.30
CA GLU A 468 -6.26 -4.86 3.93
C GLU A 468 -7.31 -4.12 3.08
N ASP A 469 -6.89 -3.05 2.39
CA ASP A 469 -7.67 -2.35 1.37
C ASP A 469 -7.16 -2.68 -0.04
N SER A 470 -5.85 -2.94 -0.18
CA SER A 470 -5.22 -3.39 -1.42
C SER A 470 -4.19 -4.50 -1.20
N PRO A 471 -3.90 -5.34 -2.21
CA PRO A 471 -2.69 -6.16 -2.18
C PRO A 471 -1.43 -5.27 -2.25
N VAL A 472 -0.26 -5.86 -1.97
CA VAL A 472 1.04 -5.22 -2.25
C VAL A 472 1.24 -5.10 -3.75
N LEU A 473 1.44 -3.88 -4.25
CA LEU A 473 1.79 -3.61 -5.64
C LEU A 473 3.25 -3.19 -5.77
N PRO A 474 4.04 -3.77 -6.70
CA PRO A 474 5.35 -3.24 -7.04
C PRO A 474 5.20 -1.88 -7.72
N VAL A 475 6.11 -0.97 -7.43
CA VAL A 475 6.19 0.34 -8.09
C VAL A 475 7.51 0.53 -8.84
N ALA A 476 8.37 -0.48 -8.85
CA ALA A 476 9.60 -0.52 -9.64
C ALA A 476 9.44 -1.34 -10.93
N ASN A 477 10.49 -1.36 -11.76
CA ASN A 477 10.56 -2.31 -12.87
C ASN A 477 10.69 -3.74 -12.35
N ALA A 478 10.30 -4.70 -13.18
CA ALA A 478 10.36 -6.12 -12.86
C ALA A 478 11.79 -6.65 -12.62
N ASP A 479 12.82 -5.95 -13.12
CA ASP A 479 14.24 -6.28 -12.98
C ASP A 479 14.93 -5.57 -11.81
N PHE A 480 14.23 -4.70 -11.09
CA PHE A 480 14.79 -4.02 -9.92
C PHE A 480 15.19 -5.03 -8.85
N SER A 481 16.38 -4.85 -8.26
CA SER A 481 16.82 -5.63 -7.10
C SER A 481 17.77 -4.85 -6.20
N LEU A 482 17.56 -4.98 -4.89
CA LEU A 482 18.57 -4.66 -3.87
C LEU A 482 19.51 -5.83 -3.60
N ALA A 483 19.13 -7.05 -4.00
CA ALA A 483 19.99 -8.22 -3.84
C ALA A 483 21.25 -8.05 -4.70
N SER A 484 22.41 -8.13 -4.06
CA SER A 484 23.69 -7.99 -4.73
C SER A 484 24.68 -9.01 -4.20
N ALA A 485 25.31 -9.75 -5.10
CA ALA A 485 26.46 -10.60 -4.77
C ALA A 485 27.80 -9.84 -4.86
N ASP A 486 27.78 -8.57 -5.27
CA ASP A 486 29.01 -7.76 -5.41
C ASP A 486 29.48 -7.26 -4.03
N PRO A 487 30.68 -7.65 -3.57
CA PRO A 487 31.27 -7.14 -2.33
C PRO A 487 31.64 -5.67 -2.35
N ASN A 488 31.60 -5.02 -3.52
CA ASN A 488 31.82 -3.60 -3.66
C ASN A 488 30.55 -2.84 -4.00
N ALA A 489 29.38 -3.51 -4.01
CA ALA A 489 28.12 -2.80 -4.16
C ALA A 489 28.01 -1.77 -3.03
N ALA A 490 27.85 -0.52 -3.42
CA ALA A 490 27.75 0.62 -2.53
C ALA A 490 26.67 1.57 -3.05
N GLY A 491 26.17 2.39 -2.15
CA GLY A 491 25.13 3.37 -2.44
C GLY A 491 23.90 3.18 -1.56
N SER A 492 22.86 3.90 -1.90
CA SER A 492 21.59 3.88 -1.19
C SER A 492 20.48 4.34 -2.14
N ILE A 493 19.27 3.87 -1.85
CA ILE A 493 18.06 4.33 -2.54
C ILE A 493 17.15 4.95 -1.51
N THR A 494 16.76 6.19 -1.75
CA THR A 494 15.70 6.84 -0.98
C THR A 494 14.35 6.46 -1.54
N LEU A 495 13.37 6.24 -0.66
CA LEU A 495 11.97 6.07 -1.00
C LEU A 495 11.18 7.06 -0.15
N ASP A 496 10.20 7.72 -0.75
CA ASP A 496 9.29 8.61 -0.04
C ASP A 496 7.89 8.57 -0.68
N VAL A 497 6.88 8.91 0.13
CA VAL A 497 5.46 8.85 -0.22
C VAL A 497 4.78 10.14 0.23
N VAL A 498 3.87 10.66 -0.57
CA VAL A 498 2.95 11.73 -0.17
C VAL A 498 1.53 11.40 -0.59
N ALA A 499 0.58 11.75 0.26
CA ALA A 499 -0.84 11.56 0.00
C ALA A 499 -1.34 12.51 -1.09
N THR A 500 -2.33 12.04 -1.85
CA THR A 500 -3.10 12.80 -2.84
C THR A 500 -4.58 12.50 -2.64
N ASP A 501 -5.46 13.24 -3.29
CA ASP A 501 -6.90 13.11 -3.08
C ASP A 501 -7.44 11.71 -3.38
N THR A 502 -6.85 11.03 -4.38
CA THR A 502 -7.27 9.70 -4.86
C THR A 502 -6.38 8.55 -4.41
N GLY A 503 -5.25 8.83 -3.75
CA GLY A 503 -4.27 7.83 -3.36
C GLY A 503 -2.94 8.44 -2.92
N ALA A 504 -1.83 8.02 -3.49
CA ALA A 504 -0.51 8.52 -3.14
C ALA A 504 0.43 8.63 -4.34
N VAL A 505 1.36 9.58 -4.26
CA VAL A 505 2.57 9.59 -5.09
C VAL A 505 3.68 8.91 -4.29
N ILE A 506 4.34 7.94 -4.92
CA ILE A 506 5.52 7.26 -4.38
C ILE A 506 6.69 7.48 -5.32
N GLY A 507 7.82 7.90 -4.76
CA GLY A 507 9.05 8.11 -5.50
C GLY A 507 10.20 7.35 -4.86
N TYR A 508 11.09 6.85 -5.70
CA TYR A 508 12.40 6.38 -5.26
C TYR A 508 13.50 6.90 -6.17
N ALA A 509 14.67 7.15 -5.60
CA ALA A 509 15.85 7.62 -6.32
C ALA A 509 17.11 7.22 -5.57
N GLY A 510 18.15 6.82 -6.30
CA GLY A 510 19.45 6.53 -5.74
C GLY A 510 20.35 5.69 -6.65
N LEU A 511 21.57 5.46 -6.18
CA LEU A 511 22.54 4.57 -6.81
C LEU A 511 22.62 3.29 -5.98
N TRP A 512 22.48 2.14 -6.62
CA TRP A 512 22.66 0.85 -5.95
C TRP A 512 23.46 -0.08 -6.85
N ALA A 513 24.53 -0.67 -6.33
CA ALA A 513 25.41 -1.58 -7.06
C ALA A 513 25.87 -1.02 -8.44
N GLY A 514 26.14 0.29 -8.50
CA GLY A 514 26.56 0.98 -9.72
C GLY A 514 25.46 1.29 -10.73
N ALA A 515 24.20 0.91 -10.45
CA ALA A 515 23.04 1.23 -11.28
C ALA A 515 22.25 2.41 -10.70
N GLN A 516 21.92 3.38 -11.55
CA GLN A 516 21.00 4.46 -11.21
C GLN A 516 19.58 3.90 -11.18
N ASN A 517 18.86 4.15 -10.09
CA ASN A 517 17.50 3.69 -9.89
C ASN A 517 16.63 4.90 -9.58
N GLN A 518 15.64 5.16 -10.41
CA GLN A 518 14.72 6.28 -10.18
C GLN A 518 13.35 6.04 -10.77
N ARG A 519 12.31 6.48 -10.04
CA ARG A 519 10.92 6.47 -10.52
C ARG A 519 10.03 7.34 -9.64
N VAL A 520 8.98 7.86 -10.25
CA VAL A 520 7.79 8.38 -9.56
C VAL A 520 6.58 7.69 -10.13
N ALA A 521 5.78 7.07 -9.25
CA ALA A 521 4.53 6.41 -9.60
C ALA A 521 3.36 7.10 -8.90
N LEU A 522 2.22 7.16 -9.59
CA LEU A 522 0.94 7.53 -9.00
C LEU A 522 0.19 6.24 -8.67
N VAL A 523 -0.26 6.10 -7.43
CA VAL A 523 -0.95 4.90 -6.94
C VAL A 523 -2.30 5.33 -6.42
N GLU A 524 -3.35 4.72 -6.96
CA GLU A 524 -4.73 4.97 -6.55
C GLU A 524 -5.36 3.67 -6.08
N SER A 525 -6.22 3.75 -5.07
CA SER A 525 -6.99 2.61 -4.54
C SER A 525 -8.45 3.00 -4.44
N PHE A 526 -9.29 2.33 -5.22
CA PHE A 526 -10.75 2.43 -5.19
C PHE A 526 -11.37 1.07 -4.80
N GLY A 527 -12.67 1.07 -4.55
CA GLY A 527 -13.42 -0.16 -4.28
C GLY A 527 -13.39 -1.15 -5.44
N GLN A 528 -13.84 -2.37 -5.16
CA GLN A 528 -13.99 -3.41 -6.19
C GLN A 528 -14.96 -2.99 -7.29
N PRO A 529 -14.78 -3.50 -8.53
CA PRO A 529 -15.64 -3.15 -9.65
C PRO A 529 -17.07 -3.62 -9.36
N VAL A 530 -18.04 -2.74 -9.61
CA VAL A 530 -19.47 -2.99 -9.44
C VAL A 530 -20.14 -3.29 -10.78
N GLY A 531 -19.54 -2.85 -11.88
CA GLY A 531 -20.05 -3.10 -13.23
C GLY A 531 -19.35 -2.27 -14.28
N VAL A 532 -19.91 -2.29 -15.48
CA VAL A 532 -19.44 -1.50 -16.63
C VAL A 532 -20.57 -0.62 -17.11
N VAL A 533 -20.28 0.65 -17.39
CA VAL A 533 -21.26 1.56 -17.99
C VAL A 533 -21.63 1.05 -19.38
N SER A 534 -22.89 0.68 -19.58
CA SER A 534 -23.41 0.23 -20.87
C SER A 534 -23.97 1.36 -21.71
N ASN A 535 -24.52 2.39 -21.05
CA ASN A 535 -25.14 3.53 -21.72
C ASN A 535 -25.13 4.76 -20.81
N VAL A 536 -25.18 5.95 -21.41
CA VAL A 536 -25.32 7.24 -20.72
C VAL A 536 -26.44 8.02 -21.38
N ASP A 537 -27.46 8.39 -20.62
CA ASP A 537 -28.57 9.25 -21.07
C ASP A 537 -28.68 10.49 -20.18
N GLY A 538 -28.13 11.62 -20.67
CA GLY A 538 -28.00 12.83 -19.88
C GLY A 538 -27.08 12.62 -18.67
N SER A 539 -27.64 12.70 -17.46
CA SER A 539 -26.93 12.43 -16.19
C SER A 539 -27.12 10.99 -15.68
N ASP A 540 -27.97 10.20 -16.33
CA ASP A 540 -28.27 8.83 -15.89
C ASP A 540 -27.29 7.85 -16.56
N LEU A 541 -26.71 6.97 -15.74
CA LEU A 541 -25.80 5.92 -16.19
C LEU A 541 -26.50 4.57 -16.09
N ASP A 542 -26.52 3.79 -17.17
CA ASP A 542 -26.90 2.38 -17.12
C ASP A 542 -25.65 1.54 -16.88
N ILE A 543 -25.66 0.75 -15.81
CA ILE A 543 -24.50 -0.06 -15.39
C ILE A 543 -24.86 -1.53 -15.57
N ALA A 544 -24.13 -2.23 -16.45
CA ALA A 544 -24.17 -3.67 -16.56
C ALA A 544 -23.42 -4.30 -15.38
N LEU A 545 -24.16 -4.94 -14.48
CA LEU A 545 -23.62 -5.67 -13.32
C LEU A 545 -23.28 -7.12 -13.69
N SER A 546 -23.94 -7.68 -14.70
CA SER A 546 -23.65 -9.02 -15.19
C SER A 546 -24.18 -9.20 -16.60
N GLY A 547 -23.66 -10.20 -17.30
CA GLY A 547 -24.07 -10.50 -18.68
C GLY A 547 -23.12 -9.92 -19.70
N THR A 548 -23.56 -9.81 -20.95
CA THR A 548 -22.68 -9.38 -22.05
C THR A 548 -22.89 -7.91 -22.36
N VAL A 549 -21.84 -7.10 -22.19
CA VAL A 549 -21.84 -5.68 -22.55
C VAL A 549 -21.01 -5.45 -23.80
N ASP A 550 -21.47 -4.53 -24.66
CA ASP A 550 -20.70 -4.06 -25.80
C ASP A 550 -19.67 -3.03 -25.32
N ILE A 551 -18.40 -3.26 -25.66
CA ILE A 551 -17.26 -2.38 -25.35
C ILE A 551 -16.75 -1.78 -26.66
N SER A 552 -16.40 -0.49 -26.63
CA SER A 552 -15.94 0.27 -27.79
C SER A 552 -14.49 -0.04 -28.22
N SER A 553 -13.67 -0.58 -27.31
CA SER A 553 -12.27 -0.97 -27.55
C SER A 553 -12.14 -2.40 -28.08
N ASP A 554 -11.06 -2.66 -28.82
CA ASP A 554 -10.74 -4.00 -29.32
C ASP A 554 -10.29 -4.91 -28.17
N LEU A 555 -11.11 -5.91 -27.89
CA LEU A 555 -10.84 -6.95 -26.92
C LEU A 555 -10.19 -8.19 -27.58
N VAL A 556 -9.43 -8.95 -26.79
CA VAL A 556 -8.88 -10.24 -27.18
C VAL A 556 -9.80 -11.32 -26.63
N LYS A 557 -10.50 -12.02 -27.52
CA LYS A 557 -11.41 -13.11 -27.14
C LYS A 557 -10.70 -14.14 -26.27
N GLY A 558 -11.31 -14.49 -25.13
CA GLY A 558 -10.79 -15.43 -24.15
C GLY A 558 -9.93 -14.80 -23.05
N SER A 559 -9.57 -13.52 -23.17
CA SER A 559 -8.77 -12.82 -22.16
C SER A 559 -9.64 -12.26 -21.03
N ALA A 560 -9.11 -12.33 -19.82
CA ALA A 560 -9.66 -11.63 -18.66
C ALA A 560 -9.27 -10.15 -18.68
N TYR A 561 -10.20 -9.30 -18.27
CA TYR A 561 -10.04 -7.84 -18.24
C TYR A 561 -10.23 -7.30 -16.83
N TYR A 562 -9.34 -6.40 -16.45
CA TYR A 562 -9.26 -5.77 -15.15
C TYR A 562 -9.44 -4.27 -15.29
N ALA A 563 -10.15 -3.65 -14.35
CA ALA A 563 -10.35 -2.21 -14.31
C ALA A 563 -9.11 -1.53 -13.75
N SER A 564 -8.69 -0.44 -14.38
CA SER A 564 -7.84 0.56 -13.73
C SER A 564 -8.69 1.53 -12.91
N THR A 565 -8.05 2.30 -12.04
CA THR A 565 -8.68 3.44 -11.33
C THR A 565 -9.10 4.58 -12.27
N GLY A 566 -8.68 4.58 -13.55
CA GLY A 566 -9.23 5.45 -14.59
C GLY A 566 -10.46 4.90 -15.33
N GLY A 567 -10.96 3.72 -14.92
CA GLY A 567 -12.12 3.06 -15.55
C GLY A 567 -11.80 2.29 -16.82
N LYS A 568 -10.60 2.46 -17.40
CA LYS A 568 -10.15 1.71 -18.57
C LYS A 568 -9.92 0.24 -18.22
N LEU A 569 -10.33 -0.63 -19.13
CA LEU A 569 -10.15 -2.08 -19.03
C LEU A 569 -8.82 -2.50 -19.66
N TYR A 570 -8.07 -3.33 -18.93
CA TYR A 570 -6.78 -3.86 -19.36
C TYR A 570 -6.79 -5.39 -19.31
N ALA A 571 -6.19 -6.02 -20.32
CA ALA A 571 -5.74 -7.40 -20.23
C ALA A 571 -4.29 -7.43 -19.78
N ALA A 572 -3.86 -8.53 -19.18
CA ALA A 572 -2.45 -8.73 -18.84
C ALA A 572 -1.58 -8.78 -20.11
N SER A 573 -0.43 -8.10 -20.11
CA SER A 573 0.49 -8.09 -21.25
C SER A 573 1.12 -9.46 -21.47
N THR A 574 1.72 -10.06 -20.44
CA THR A 574 2.27 -11.44 -20.45
C THR A 574 2.60 -11.95 -19.05
N THR A 575 2.99 -11.06 -18.13
CA THR A 575 3.40 -11.39 -16.77
C THR A 575 2.30 -11.05 -15.77
N THR A 576 1.85 -12.04 -14.99
CA THR A 576 0.90 -11.84 -13.88
C THR A 576 1.35 -12.61 -12.65
N THR A 577 1.06 -12.10 -11.47
CA THR A 577 1.18 -12.83 -10.20
C THR A 577 -0.21 -13.23 -9.71
N ASP A 578 -0.32 -13.91 -8.58
CA ASP A 578 -1.63 -14.21 -7.98
C ASP A 578 -2.34 -12.95 -7.45
N LYS A 579 -1.64 -11.82 -7.29
CA LYS A 579 -2.16 -10.61 -6.66
C LYS A 579 -2.38 -9.45 -7.63
N TYR A 580 -1.62 -9.38 -8.73
CA TYR A 580 -1.72 -8.28 -9.69
C TYR A 580 -1.40 -8.74 -11.13
N ILE A 581 -1.77 -7.91 -12.10
CA ILE A 581 -1.35 -8.00 -13.49
C ILE A 581 -0.43 -6.85 -13.86
N LEU A 582 0.45 -7.09 -14.83
CA LEU A 582 1.15 -6.02 -15.55
C LEU A 582 0.43 -5.78 -16.87
N ALA A 583 0.18 -4.52 -17.19
CA ALA A 583 -0.50 -4.06 -18.39
C ALA A 583 0.29 -2.92 -19.05
N ASP A 584 -0.06 -2.61 -20.30
CA ASP A 584 0.48 -1.48 -21.06
C ASP A 584 2.01 -1.46 -21.08
N ASP A 585 2.60 -2.53 -21.62
CA ASP A 585 4.05 -2.76 -21.65
C ASP A 585 4.73 -2.66 -20.26
N ASN A 586 4.03 -3.14 -19.24
CA ASN A 586 4.44 -3.13 -17.83
C ASN A 586 4.54 -1.73 -17.21
N SER A 587 3.95 -0.70 -17.84
CA SER A 587 3.88 0.65 -17.28
C SER A 587 2.70 0.84 -16.30
N VAL A 588 1.75 -0.09 -16.29
CA VAL A 588 0.58 -0.09 -15.40
C VAL A 588 0.51 -1.41 -14.63
N VAL A 589 0.39 -1.32 -13.31
CA VAL A 589 0.17 -2.46 -12.41
C VAL A 589 -1.24 -2.40 -11.87
N ILE A 590 -2.03 -3.46 -12.03
CA ILE A 590 -3.44 -3.48 -11.61
C ILE A 590 -3.67 -4.67 -10.69
N SER A 591 -4.30 -4.44 -9.55
CA SER A 591 -4.67 -5.48 -8.60
C SER A 591 -5.70 -6.46 -9.21
N LYS A 592 -5.58 -7.75 -8.89
CA LYS A 592 -6.44 -8.79 -9.48
C LYS A 592 -7.87 -8.79 -8.96
N ASP A 593 -8.12 -8.17 -7.80
CA ASP A 593 -9.47 -7.89 -7.30
C ASP A 593 -10.22 -6.84 -8.14
N ALA A 594 -9.54 -6.18 -9.09
CA ALA A 594 -10.14 -5.32 -10.10
C ALA A 594 -10.70 -6.11 -11.30
N LEU A 595 -10.85 -7.44 -11.22
CA LEU A 595 -11.38 -8.26 -12.31
C LEU A 595 -12.82 -7.85 -12.64
N VAL A 596 -13.06 -7.52 -13.91
CA VAL A 596 -14.39 -7.12 -14.40
C VAL A 596 -15.07 -8.27 -15.14
N GLY A 597 -14.31 -9.03 -15.93
CA GLY A 597 -14.90 -10.07 -16.76
C GLY A 597 -13.98 -10.67 -17.81
N VAL A 598 -14.56 -11.42 -18.74
CA VAL A 598 -13.84 -12.13 -19.81
C VAL A 598 -14.41 -11.75 -21.17
N ALA A 599 -13.54 -11.43 -22.13
CA ALA A 599 -13.97 -11.08 -23.48
C ALA A 599 -14.44 -12.32 -24.27
N VAL A 600 -15.61 -12.24 -24.89
CA VAL A 600 -16.18 -13.32 -25.73
C VAL A 600 -16.13 -13.00 -27.22
N SER A 601 -15.89 -11.74 -27.57
CA SER A 601 -15.55 -11.27 -28.92
C SER A 601 -14.63 -10.05 -28.81
N SER A 602 -14.24 -9.48 -29.94
CA SER A 602 -13.45 -8.24 -29.95
C SER A 602 -14.20 -7.00 -29.48
N LYS A 603 -15.51 -7.08 -29.24
CA LYS A 603 -16.33 -5.95 -28.77
C LYS A 603 -17.27 -6.32 -27.64
N LYS A 604 -17.20 -7.56 -27.12
CA LYS A 604 -18.13 -8.06 -26.12
C LYS A 604 -17.39 -8.60 -24.92
N LEU A 605 -17.71 -8.06 -23.76
CA LEU A 605 -17.23 -8.49 -22.46
C LEU A 605 -18.36 -9.17 -21.71
N VAL A 606 -18.12 -10.36 -21.17
CA VAL A 606 -19.01 -10.95 -20.17
C VAL A 606 -18.57 -10.43 -18.81
N VAL A 607 -19.40 -9.58 -18.21
CA VAL A 607 -19.21 -9.00 -16.88
C VAL A 607 -19.57 -10.03 -15.81
N THR A 608 -18.70 -10.17 -14.81
CA THR A 608 -18.79 -11.20 -13.75
C THR A 608 -18.55 -10.65 -12.34
N VAL A 609 -18.83 -9.36 -12.14
CA VAL A 609 -18.62 -8.66 -10.86
C VAL A 609 -19.60 -9.09 -9.78
#